data_AF-A0A662L2S6-F1
#
_entry.id   AF-A0A662L2S6-F1
#
_cell.length_a   1.000
_cell.length_b   1.000
_cell.length_c   1.000
_cell.angle_alpha   90.00
_cell.angle_beta   90.00
_cell.angle_gamma   90.00
#
_symmetry.space_group_name_H-M   'P 1'
#
loop_
_entity.id
_entity.type
_entity.pdbx_description
1 polymer ?
#
loop_
_entity_poly.entity_id
_entity_poly.type
_entity_poly.pdbx_seq_one_letter_code
_entity_poly.pdbx_strand_id
1 'polypeptide(L)'
;SGVHRKEIGRTYRFMTRELKLKLMPTRPQDYISRFCSELGLSGEVQSKALEILKDASEKELTSGRGPTGVAAAAIYIASILCNERRTQREVAEVAGVTEVTIRNRYKELTEKLGLDVPI
;
A
#
# COMPACT_ATOMS: atom_id res chain seq x y z
N SER A 1 -26.80 -9.18 -8.44
CA SER A 1 -26.32 -8.96 -9.82
C SER A 1 -25.15 -8.00 -9.76
N GLY A 2 -23.93 -8.46 -9.99
CA GLY A 2 -22.74 -7.61 -9.91
C GLY A 2 -21.65 -8.16 -10.83
N VAL A 3 -21.06 -7.28 -11.64
CA VAL A 3 -19.99 -7.64 -12.57
C VAL A 3 -18.77 -8.10 -11.76
N HIS A 4 -18.19 -9.25 -12.11
CA HIS A 4 -17.03 -9.77 -11.40
C HIS A 4 -15.79 -8.90 -11.65
N ARG A 5 -14.96 -8.63 -10.62
CA ARG A 5 -13.69 -7.88 -10.74
C ARG A 5 -12.81 -8.35 -11.91
N LYS A 6 -12.80 -9.66 -12.18
CA LYS A 6 -12.04 -10.26 -13.29
C LYS A 6 -12.54 -9.80 -14.66
N GLU A 7 -13.84 -9.64 -14.81
CA GLU A 7 -14.50 -9.16 -16.02
C GLU A 7 -14.26 -7.67 -16.21
N ILE A 8 -14.39 -6.87 -15.14
CA ILE A 8 -14.01 -5.44 -15.14
C ILE A 8 -12.56 -5.27 -15.59
N GLY A 9 -11.64 -6.05 -15.02
CA GLY A 9 -10.22 -5.98 -15.39
C GLY A 9 -9.94 -6.36 -16.84
N ARG A 10 -10.72 -7.29 -17.43
CA ARG A 10 -10.62 -7.64 -18.86
C ARG A 10 -11.15 -6.52 -19.74
N THR A 11 -12.34 -6.01 -19.45
CA THR A 11 -12.97 -4.92 -20.21
C THR A 11 -12.16 -3.63 -20.13
N TYR A 12 -11.64 -3.31 -18.96
CA TYR A 12 -10.73 -2.17 -18.76
C TYR A 12 -9.50 -2.26 -19.66
N ARG A 13 -8.80 -3.41 -19.68
CA ARG A 13 -7.62 -3.61 -20.56
C ARG A 13 -7.97 -3.56 -22.04
N PHE A 14 -9.16 -4.03 -22.41
CA PHE A 14 -9.65 -3.94 -23.79
C PHE A 14 -9.86 -2.48 -24.20
N MET A 15 -10.61 -1.72 -23.40
CA MET A 15 -10.88 -0.30 -23.67
C MET A 15 -9.60 0.54 -23.74
N THR A 16 -8.65 0.35 -22.82
CA THR A 16 -7.40 1.12 -22.83
C THR A 16 -6.57 0.88 -24.08
N ARG A 17 -6.59 -0.36 -24.60
CA ARG A 17 -5.91 -0.73 -25.84
C ARG A 17 -6.60 -0.14 -27.07
N GLU A 18 -7.92 -0.33 -27.19
CA GLU A 18 -8.68 0.13 -28.36
C GLU A 18 -8.71 1.66 -28.46
N LEU A 19 -8.85 2.35 -27.33
CA LEU A 19 -8.90 3.81 -27.28
C LEU A 19 -7.52 4.48 -27.21
N LYS A 20 -6.43 3.70 -27.25
CA LYS A 20 -5.03 4.17 -27.10
C LYS A 20 -4.83 5.10 -25.90
N LEU A 21 -5.54 4.85 -24.82
CA LEU A 21 -5.47 5.68 -23.61
C LEU A 21 -4.16 5.39 -22.88
N LYS A 22 -3.31 6.42 -22.74
CA LYS A 22 -2.18 6.40 -21.80
C LYS A 22 -2.70 6.63 -20.38
N LEU A 23 -3.29 5.60 -19.77
CA LEU A 23 -3.56 5.62 -18.34
C LEU A 23 -2.24 5.36 -17.61
N MET A 24 -1.68 6.41 -17.00
CA MET A 24 -0.50 6.25 -16.15
C MET A 24 -0.89 5.39 -14.94
N PRO A 25 -0.13 4.33 -14.62
CA PRO A 25 -0.37 3.58 -13.40
C PRO A 25 -0.23 4.53 -12.21
N THR A 26 -1.21 4.49 -11.30
CA THR A 26 -1.16 5.20 -10.03
C THR A 26 0.14 4.84 -9.32
N ARG A 27 0.94 5.84 -8.94
CA ARG A 27 2.24 5.60 -8.33
C ARG A 27 2.01 5.05 -6.92
N PRO A 28 2.87 4.15 -6.42
CA PRO A 28 2.82 3.67 -5.03
C PRO A 28 2.68 4.79 -3.99
N GLN A 29 3.29 5.95 -4.24
CA GLN A 29 3.21 7.16 -3.40
C GLN A 29 1.79 7.74 -3.31
N ASP A 30 1.03 7.69 -4.41
CA ASP A 30 -0.34 8.22 -4.47
C ASP A 30 -1.28 7.40 -3.58
N TYR A 31 -1.02 6.10 -3.42
CA TYR A 31 -1.75 5.26 -2.48
C TYR A 31 -1.49 5.68 -1.03
N ILE A 32 -0.23 5.98 -0.67
CA ILE A 32 0.12 6.39 0.69
C ILE A 32 -0.61 7.67 1.08
N SER A 33 -0.58 8.69 0.22
CA SER A 33 -1.27 9.96 0.51
C SER A 33 -2.77 9.76 0.70
N ARG A 34 -3.42 9.00 -0.18
CA ARG A 34 -4.86 8.71 -0.06
C ARG A 34 -5.18 7.94 1.22
N PHE A 35 -4.43 6.87 1.50
CA PHE A 35 -4.68 6.02 2.66
C PHE A 35 -4.43 6.72 3.99
N CYS A 36 -3.37 7.52 4.10
CA CYS A 36 -3.13 8.33 5.29
C CYS A 36 -4.27 9.32 5.52
N SER A 37 -4.78 9.96 4.47
CA SER A 37 -5.93 10.86 4.57
C SER A 37 -7.21 10.14 5.03
N GLU A 38 -7.51 8.96 4.48
CA GLU A 38 -8.69 8.16 4.87
C GLU A 38 -8.58 7.62 6.32
N LEU A 39 -7.36 7.35 6.79
CA LEU A 39 -7.08 6.90 8.17
C LEU A 39 -6.93 8.06 9.18
N GLY A 40 -7.04 9.32 8.72
CA GLY A 40 -6.85 10.51 9.54
C GLY A 40 -5.46 10.57 10.19
N LEU A 41 -4.43 10.12 9.47
CA LEU A 41 -3.04 10.10 9.94
C LEU A 41 -2.34 11.42 9.61
N SER A 42 -1.41 11.83 10.47
CA SER A 42 -0.66 13.07 10.26
C SER A 42 0.28 13.03 9.05
N GLY A 43 0.76 14.22 8.66
CA GLY A 43 1.81 14.36 7.65
C GLY A 43 3.15 13.72 8.07
N GLU A 44 3.38 13.56 9.38
CA GLU A 44 4.56 12.85 9.90
C GLU A 44 4.49 11.35 9.56
N VAL A 45 3.35 10.72 9.82
CA VAL A 45 3.11 9.32 9.47
C VAL A 45 3.20 9.11 7.95
N GLN A 46 2.61 10.02 7.16
CA GLN A 46 2.69 9.97 5.70
C GLN A 46 4.14 10.04 5.21
N SER A 47 4.94 10.95 5.76
CA SER A 47 6.35 11.12 5.40
C SER A 47 7.17 9.88 5.76
N LYS A 48 6.95 9.33 6.95
CA LYS A 48 7.61 8.09 7.39
C LYS A 48 7.21 6.88 6.54
N ALA A 49 5.96 6.77 6.14
CA ALA A 49 5.51 5.71 5.24
C ALA A 49 6.15 5.81 3.85
N LEU A 50 6.33 7.02 3.32
CA LEU A 50 7.02 7.26 2.04
C LEU A 50 8.51 6.90 2.12
N GLU A 51 9.17 7.19 3.24
CA GLU A 51 10.55 6.78 3.52
C GLU A 51 10.69 5.25 3.52
N ILE A 52 9.85 4.54 4.29
CA ILE A 52 9.84 3.07 4.31
C ILE A 52 9.59 2.49 2.92
N LEU A 53 8.67 3.06 2.15
CA LEU A 53 8.38 2.62 0.78
C LEU A 53 9.57 2.84 -0.15
N LYS A 54 10.29 3.95 0.00
CA LYS A 54 11.50 4.25 -0.77
C LYS A 54 12.60 3.23 -0.46
N ASP A 55 12.88 2.99 0.82
CA ASP A 55 13.88 2.01 1.25
C ASP A 55 13.52 0.60 0.77
N ALA A 56 12.24 0.23 0.83
CA ALA A 56 11.75 -1.03 0.29
C ALA A 56 11.98 -1.15 -1.22
N SER A 57 11.83 -0.05 -1.96
CA SER A 57 12.09 -0.02 -3.40
C SER A 57 13.57 -0.16 -3.72
N GLU A 58 14.44 0.50 -2.95
CA GLU A 58 15.89 0.42 -3.11
C GLU A 58 16.45 -0.99 -2.82
N LYS A 59 15.80 -1.72 -1.91
CA LYS A 59 16.13 -3.13 -1.62
C LYS A 59 15.34 -4.15 -2.45
N GLU A 60 14.67 -3.72 -3.53
CA GLU A 60 13.87 -4.57 -4.44
C GLU A 60 12.75 -5.39 -3.75
N LEU A 61 12.30 -4.93 -2.58
CA LEU A 61 11.23 -5.56 -1.80
C LEU A 61 9.83 -5.24 -2.35
N THR A 62 9.73 -4.48 -3.43
CA THR A 62 8.47 -4.07 -4.08
C THR A 62 8.16 -4.87 -5.35
N SER A 63 9.17 -5.48 -5.97
CA SER A 63 9.06 -6.24 -7.23
C SER A 63 8.14 -7.45 -7.10
N GLY A 64 7.28 -7.69 -8.09
CA GLY A 64 6.33 -8.81 -8.12
C GLY A 64 5.22 -8.77 -7.06
N ARG A 65 5.14 -7.69 -6.28
CA ARG A 65 4.16 -7.52 -5.20
C ARG A 65 3.12 -6.47 -5.60
N GLY A 66 1.89 -6.64 -5.12
CA GLY A 66 0.83 -5.65 -5.34
C GLY A 66 1.20 -4.32 -4.66
N PRO A 67 1.23 -3.18 -5.37
CA PRO A 67 1.69 -1.89 -4.83
C PRO A 67 0.87 -1.45 -3.62
N THR A 68 -0.42 -1.78 -3.61
CA THR A 68 -1.36 -1.47 -2.53
C THR A 68 -1.00 -2.17 -1.22
N GLY A 69 -0.56 -3.44 -1.29
CA GLY A 69 -0.21 -4.20 -0.10
C GLY A 69 1.09 -3.74 0.54
N VAL A 70 2.06 -3.30 -0.27
CA VAL A 70 3.32 -2.72 0.22
C VAL A 70 3.05 -1.35 0.85
N ALA A 71 2.28 -0.48 0.20
CA ALA A 71 1.87 0.81 0.75
C ALA A 71 1.13 0.65 2.08
N ALA A 72 0.18 -0.29 2.16
CA ALA A 72 -0.56 -0.58 3.39
C ALA A 72 0.36 -1.00 4.55
N ALA A 73 1.34 -1.88 4.28
CA ALA A 73 2.29 -2.30 5.31
C ALA A 73 3.21 -1.16 5.76
N ALA A 74 3.69 -0.33 4.82
CA ALA A 74 4.50 0.84 5.14
C ALA A 74 3.75 1.83 6.04
N ILE A 75 2.46 2.07 5.77
CA ILE A 75 1.59 2.92 6.60
C ILE A 75 1.38 2.32 7.99
N TYR A 76 1.10 1.02 8.06
CA TYR A 76 0.91 0.34 9.35
C TYR A 76 2.17 0.46 10.22
N ILE A 77 3.36 0.23 9.65
CA ILE A 77 4.64 0.40 10.36
C ILE A 77 4.83 1.86 10.80
N ALA A 78 4.68 2.81 9.87
CA ALA A 78 4.83 4.23 10.16
C ALA A 78 3.88 4.71 11.27
N SER A 79 2.63 4.23 11.28
CA SER A 79 1.64 4.57 12.30
C SER A 79 2.10 4.16 13.71
N ILE A 80 2.81 3.02 13.83
CA ILE A 80 3.35 2.57 15.10
C ILE A 80 4.55 3.43 15.50
N LEU A 81 5.48 3.66 14.56
CA LEU A 81 6.71 4.43 14.81
C LEU A 81 6.44 5.89 15.19
N CYS A 82 5.36 6.48 14.67
CA CYS A 82 4.93 7.84 14.96
C CYS A 82 3.88 7.93 16.07
N ASN A 83 3.63 6.84 16.81
CA ASN A 83 2.66 6.81 17.93
C ASN A 83 1.20 7.18 17.56
N GLU A 84 0.82 6.96 16.29
CA GLU A 84 -0.55 7.14 15.76
C GLU A 84 -1.12 5.78 15.31
N ARG A 85 -0.93 4.77 16.15
CA ARG A 85 -1.16 3.36 15.81
C ARG A 85 -2.55 3.13 15.21
N ARG A 86 -2.56 2.51 14.03
CA ARG A 86 -3.76 1.88 13.44
C ARG A 86 -3.66 0.37 13.53
N THR A 87 -4.80 -0.28 13.57
CA THR A 87 -4.91 -1.74 13.49
C THR A 87 -4.68 -2.21 12.06
N GLN A 88 -4.22 -3.46 11.90
CA GLN A 88 -4.09 -4.08 10.56
C GLN A 88 -5.43 -4.12 9.83
N ARG A 89 -6.55 -4.24 10.57
CA ARG A 89 -7.89 -4.24 10.02
C ARG A 89 -8.26 -2.90 9.40
N GLU A 90 -8.10 -1.79 10.13
CA GLU A 90 -8.39 -0.44 9.61
C GLU A 90 -7.60 -0.15 8.33
N VAL A 91 -6.30 -0.49 8.34
CA VAL A 91 -5.44 -0.28 7.17
C VAL A 91 -5.85 -1.21 6.01
N ALA A 92 -6.23 -2.45 6.29
CA ALA A 92 -6.68 -3.41 5.27
C ALA A 92 -7.97 -2.97 4.58
N GLU A 93 -8.93 -2.45 5.34
CA GLU A 93 -10.21 -1.95 4.85
C GLU A 93 -9.99 -0.76 3.88
N VAL A 94 -9.21 0.24 4.29
CA VAL A 94 -8.85 1.41 3.45
C VAL A 94 -8.06 1.00 2.20
N ALA A 95 -7.12 0.08 2.36
CA ALA A 95 -6.27 -0.39 1.27
C ALA A 95 -6.96 -1.39 0.33
N GLY A 96 -8.11 -1.95 0.70
CA GLY A 96 -8.80 -2.98 -0.08
C GLY A 96 -7.97 -4.26 -0.23
N VAL A 97 -7.20 -4.61 0.80
CA VAL A 97 -6.37 -5.83 0.90
C VAL A 97 -6.79 -6.66 2.12
N THR A 98 -6.20 -7.84 2.30
CA THR A 98 -6.48 -8.65 3.50
C THR A 98 -5.52 -8.30 4.64
N GLU A 99 -5.94 -8.48 5.89
CA GLU A 99 -5.04 -8.35 7.05
C GLU A 99 -3.81 -9.27 6.93
N VAL A 100 -3.99 -10.47 6.36
CA VAL A 100 -2.88 -11.42 6.12
C VAL A 100 -1.86 -10.83 5.14
N THR A 101 -2.31 -10.11 4.12
CA THR A 101 -1.43 -9.37 3.20
C THR A 101 -0.59 -8.35 3.97
N ILE A 102 -1.21 -7.55 4.84
CA ILE A 102 -0.49 -6.55 5.65
C ILE A 102 0.50 -7.25 6.59
N ARG A 103 0.07 -8.30 7.30
CA ARG A 103 0.90 -9.04 8.25
C ARG A 103 2.15 -9.65 7.61
N ASN A 104 1.99 -10.26 6.43
CA ASN A 104 3.12 -10.87 5.71
C ASN A 104 4.11 -9.80 5.25
N ARG A 105 3.61 -8.67 4.77
CA ARG A 105 4.44 -7.55 4.30
C ARG A 105 5.09 -6.79 5.45
N TYR A 106 4.39 -6.63 6.57
CA TYR A 106 4.94 -6.09 7.81
C TYR A 106 6.21 -6.87 8.21
N LYS A 107 6.10 -8.19 8.38
CA LYS A 107 7.23 -9.04 8.77
C LYS A 107 8.41 -8.91 7.82
N GLU A 108 8.12 -8.97 6.52
CA GLU A 108 9.13 -8.87 5.46
C GLU A 108 9.84 -7.51 5.48
N LEU A 109 9.09 -6.41 5.59
CA LEU A 109 9.65 -5.06 5.62
C LEU A 109 10.46 -4.84 6.90
N THR A 110 9.95 -5.20 8.08
CA THR A 110 10.67 -5.01 9.34
C THR A 110 11.98 -5.80 9.37
N GLU A 111 11.96 -7.06 8.89
CA GLU A 111 13.16 -7.91 8.85
C GLU A 111 14.19 -7.37 7.85
N LYS A 112 13.77 -7.07 6.61
CA LYS A 112 14.70 -6.70 5.53
C LYS A 112 15.17 -5.26 5.62
N LEU A 113 14.40 -4.37 6.24
CA LEU A 113 14.78 -2.99 6.49
C LEU A 113 15.45 -2.78 7.85
N GLY A 114 15.40 -3.76 8.76
CA GLY A 114 15.98 -3.65 10.09
C GLY A 114 15.24 -2.64 10.97
N LEU A 115 13.92 -2.53 10.79
CA LEU A 115 13.10 -1.58 11.53
C LEU A 115 12.78 -2.15 12.92
N ASP A 116 13.17 -1.42 13.96
CA ASP A 116 12.78 -1.71 15.33
C ASP A 116 11.41 -1.09 15.61
N VAL A 117 10.36 -1.92 15.52
CA VAL A 117 8.98 -1.48 15.70
C VAL A 117 8.52 -1.90 17.10
N PRO A 118 8.17 -0.94 17.98
CA PRO A 118 7.69 -1.26 19.32
C PRO A 118 6.37 -2.04 19.26
N ILE A 119 6.21 -3.04 20.15
CA ILE A 119 5.06 -3.96 20.20
C ILE A 119 3.83 -3.30 20.81
#